data_AF-A0A9D3Q3E7-F1
#
_entry.id   AF-A0A9D3Q3E7-F1
#
_cell.length_a   1.000
_cell.length_b   1.000
_cell.length_c   1.000
_cell.angle_alpha   90.00
_cell.angle_beta   90.00
_cell.angle_gamma   90.00
#
_symmetry.space_group_name_H-M   'P 1'
#
loop_
_entity.id
_entity.type
_entity.pdbx_description
1 polymer ?
#
loop_
_entity_poly.entity_id
_entity_poly.type
_entity_poly.pdbx_seq_one_letter_code
_entity_poly.pdbx_strand_id
1 'polypeptide(L)'
;MAGGLAIQFNEDILNRVQANNRISFACTVTLFRYIMHWLKLRHLQQAKYYGPLLLRNRFSSQKQLPTLTLFTKDPCPLCDEAKEILEPYKHRFVLQEVDITLPENSVWYDRYKYAIPVFHLNGQFLMMHRVNTAVLEKRLARVEEEKH
;
A
#
# COMPACT_ATOMS: atom_id res chain seq x y z
N MET A 1 -40.22 -20.53 38.86
CA MET A 1 -39.09 -19.56 38.86
C MET A 1 -38.86 -19.12 37.43
N ALA A 2 -38.62 -17.83 37.23
CA ALA A 2 -38.68 -17.03 35.98
C ALA A 2 -37.90 -17.64 34.79
N GLY A 3 -38.20 -17.34 33.52
CA GLY A 3 -39.15 -16.42 32.90
C GLY A 3 -39.25 -16.70 31.39
N GLY A 4 -40.40 -16.34 30.80
CA GLY A 4 -40.67 -16.41 29.35
C GLY A 4 -39.92 -15.33 28.54
N LEU A 5 -40.08 -15.20 27.22
CA LEU A 5 -41.10 -15.74 26.31
C LEU A 5 -40.51 -15.71 24.89
N ALA A 6 -40.71 -16.80 24.15
CA ALA A 6 -40.48 -16.88 22.71
C ALA A 6 -41.58 -16.14 21.95
N ILE A 7 -41.29 -15.49 20.82
CA ILE A 7 -42.24 -15.41 19.69
C ILE A 7 -41.46 -15.44 18.37
N GLN A 8 -41.84 -16.43 17.55
CA GLN A 8 -41.40 -16.75 16.20
C GLN A 8 -42.52 -16.28 15.23
N PHE A 9 -42.13 -15.54 14.16
CA PHE A 9 -42.76 -15.43 12.83
C PHE A 9 -44.19 -14.83 12.68
N ASN A 10 -44.41 -13.94 11.70
CA ASN A 10 -44.62 -14.32 10.29
C ASN A 10 -44.76 -13.10 9.34
N GLU A 11 -44.33 -13.29 8.09
CA GLU A 11 -44.68 -12.48 6.92
C GLU A 11 -46.15 -12.73 6.48
N ASP A 12 -46.61 -11.94 5.51
CA ASP A 12 -47.76 -12.21 4.61
C ASP A 12 -49.20 -11.95 5.09
N ILE A 13 -49.60 -10.68 5.28
CA ILE A 13 -51.01 -10.29 5.04
C ILE A 13 -51.10 -8.90 4.37
N LEU A 14 -51.49 -8.92 3.09
CA LEU A 14 -52.15 -7.84 2.33
C LEU A 14 -51.31 -6.73 1.68
N ASN A 15 -50.44 -7.14 0.76
CA ASN A 15 -50.59 -6.64 -0.61
C ASN A 15 -51.90 -7.21 -1.20
N ARG A 16 -52.97 -6.41 -1.32
CA ARG A 16 -54.00 -6.59 -2.36
C ARG A 16 -55.06 -5.47 -2.30
N VAL A 17 -55.26 -4.86 -3.47
CA VAL A 17 -56.46 -4.14 -3.95
C VAL A 17 -56.40 -2.59 -3.99
N GLN A 18 -55.83 -2.13 -5.13
CA GLN A 18 -56.31 -1.05 -6.04
C GLN A 18 -56.21 0.42 -5.57
N ALA A 19 -55.31 1.26 -6.08
CA ALA A 19 -55.17 1.78 -7.46
C ALA A 19 -56.41 2.49 -8.02
N ASN A 20 -56.23 3.80 -8.29
CA ASN A 20 -56.99 4.73 -9.16
C ASN A 20 -57.70 5.87 -8.38
N ASN A 21 -57.08 7.03 -8.19
CA ASN A 21 -56.84 8.09 -9.18
C ASN A 21 -58.13 8.69 -9.77
N ARG A 22 -58.55 9.86 -9.27
CA ARG A 22 -58.83 11.07 -10.07
C ARG A 22 -59.19 12.28 -9.20
N ILE A 23 -58.29 13.27 -9.22
CA ILE A 23 -58.50 14.70 -9.50
C ILE A 23 -59.63 15.43 -8.75
N SER A 24 -59.30 16.45 -7.92
CA SER A 24 -59.64 17.85 -8.24
C SER A 24 -59.05 18.88 -7.26
N PHE A 25 -58.34 19.85 -7.85
CA PHE A 25 -58.35 21.30 -7.60
C PHE A 25 -58.17 21.91 -6.19
N ALA A 26 -57.10 22.72 -6.12
CA ALA A 26 -57.06 24.07 -5.55
C ALA A 26 -57.17 24.25 -4.02
N CYS A 27 -56.06 24.05 -3.32
CA CYS A 27 -55.61 24.79 -2.12
C CYS A 27 -54.31 24.11 -1.68
N THR A 28 -53.11 24.68 -1.74
CA THR A 28 -52.64 25.71 -0.81
C THR A 28 -51.23 26.11 -1.25
N VAL A 29 -51.07 27.30 -1.83
CA VAL A 29 -49.75 27.88 -2.20
C VAL A 29 -48.86 28.14 -0.96
N THR A 30 -49.34 27.80 0.24
CA THR A 30 -48.66 28.03 1.54
C THR A 30 -47.77 26.87 2.03
N LEU A 31 -47.85 25.67 1.44
CA LEU A 31 -47.08 24.49 1.91
C LEU A 31 -45.66 24.40 1.33
N PHE A 32 -45.38 25.04 0.19
CA PHE A 32 -44.04 25.06 -0.41
C PHE A 32 -43.06 26.02 0.28
N ARG A 33 -43.53 27.12 0.89
CA ARG A 33 -42.68 28.04 1.67
C ARG A 33 -42.21 27.44 3.00
N TYR A 34 -43.01 26.57 3.61
CA TYR A 34 -42.68 25.99 4.92
C TYR A 34 -41.68 24.83 4.81
N ILE A 35 -41.75 24.03 3.74
CA ILE A 35 -40.83 22.89 3.53
C ILE A 35 -39.44 23.35 3.08
N MET A 36 -39.34 24.41 2.26
CA MET A 36 -38.04 24.97 1.85
C MET A 36 -37.35 25.80 2.95
N HIS A 37 -38.09 26.31 3.94
CA HIS A 37 -37.50 27.02 5.08
C HIS A 37 -36.98 26.05 6.16
N TRP A 38 -37.56 24.85 6.28
CA TRP A 38 -37.07 23.84 7.24
C TRP A 38 -35.88 23.00 6.73
N LEU A 39 -35.63 22.97 5.42
CA LEU A 39 -34.44 22.30 4.87
C LEU A 39 -33.16 23.16 4.89
N LYS A 40 -33.25 24.45 5.28
CA LYS A 40 -32.13 25.41 5.19
C LYS A 40 -31.44 25.71 6.52
N LEU A 41 -31.84 25.07 7.63
CA LEU A 41 -31.24 25.25 8.96
C LEU A 41 -30.79 23.92 9.61
N ARG A 42 -30.35 22.94 8.81
CA ARG A 42 -29.73 21.70 9.33
C ARG A 42 -28.57 21.19 8.46
N HIS A 43 -27.87 22.09 7.76
CA HIS A 43 -26.77 21.70 6.87
C HIS A 43 -25.51 22.59 7.02
N LEU A 44 -25.29 23.16 8.21
CA LEU A 44 -24.07 23.92 8.53
C LEU A 44 -23.44 23.52 9.88
N GLN A 45 -23.58 22.27 10.33
CA GLN A 45 -22.98 21.84 11.63
C GLN A 45 -22.37 20.43 11.67
N GLN A 46 -22.02 19.81 10.54
CA GLN A 46 -21.32 18.50 10.58
C GLN A 46 -19.93 18.47 9.91
N ALA A 47 -19.50 19.52 9.22
CA ALA A 47 -18.18 19.55 8.59
C ALA A 47 -17.03 20.03 9.53
N LYS A 48 -17.34 20.41 10.78
CA LYS A 48 -16.35 20.96 11.73
C LYS A 48 -16.01 20.04 12.91
N TYR A 49 -16.72 18.92 13.07
CA TYR A 49 -16.62 18.07 14.28
C TYR A 49 -15.85 16.75 14.07
N TYR A 50 -15.52 16.40 12.83
CA TYR A 50 -14.54 15.36 12.50
C TYR A 50 -13.29 16.08 11.98
N GLY A 51 -12.48 16.58 12.91
CA GLY A 51 -11.35 17.45 12.59
C GLY A 51 -10.33 16.81 11.65
N PRO A 52 -9.47 17.60 10.99
CA PRO A 52 -8.24 17.10 10.43
C PRO A 52 -7.24 16.91 11.57
N LEU A 53 -7.56 16.02 12.51
CA LEU A 53 -6.56 15.41 13.37
C LEU A 53 -6.04 14.21 12.58
N LEU A 54 -4.72 14.17 12.39
CA LEU A 54 -3.93 13.13 11.71
C LEU A 54 -3.90 13.33 10.17
N LEU A 55 -2.77 13.52 9.49
CA LEU A 55 -1.39 13.25 9.84
C LEU A 55 -0.53 14.49 9.59
N ARG A 56 0.07 15.02 10.65
CA ARG A 56 1.38 15.68 10.52
C ARG A 56 2.33 14.59 10.06
N ASN A 57 2.55 14.48 8.75
CA ASN A 57 3.63 13.69 8.20
C ASN A 57 4.93 14.38 8.65
N ARG A 58 5.37 14.09 9.88
CA ARG A 58 6.79 14.11 10.17
C ARG A 58 7.35 13.06 9.22
N PHE A 59 7.68 13.49 8.01
CA PHE A 59 8.70 12.84 7.19
C PHE A 59 9.90 12.78 8.11
N SER A 60 10.00 11.66 8.81
CA SER A 60 11.19 11.33 9.54
C SER A 60 12.27 11.38 8.48
N SER A 61 13.25 12.27 8.67
CA SER A 61 14.50 12.25 7.92
C SER A 61 15.26 10.99 8.34
N GLN A 62 14.66 9.81 8.15
CA GLN A 62 15.35 8.55 8.20
C GLN A 62 16.30 8.58 7.02
N LYS A 63 17.59 8.54 7.31
CA LYS A 63 18.63 8.36 6.30
C LYS A 63 18.35 7.01 5.64
N GLN A 64 17.64 7.01 4.51
CA GLN A 64 17.28 5.76 3.83
C GLN A 64 18.57 5.10 3.34
N LEU A 65 18.83 3.86 3.75
CA LEU A 65 19.96 3.09 3.23
C LEU A 65 19.70 2.69 1.78
N PRO A 66 20.70 2.70 0.89
CA PRO A 66 20.56 2.15 -0.44
C PRO A 66 20.26 0.65 -0.41
N THR A 67 19.54 0.16 -1.42
CA THR A 67 19.25 -1.27 -1.57
C THR A 67 20.29 -1.90 -2.48
N LEU A 68 21.01 -2.91 -2.00
CA LEU A 68 21.92 -3.73 -2.77
C LEU A 68 21.23 -5.06 -3.10
N THR A 69 20.84 -5.25 -4.36
CA THR A 69 20.20 -6.47 -4.83
C THR A 69 21.26 -7.46 -5.34
N LEU A 70 21.33 -8.64 -4.74
CA LEU A 70 22.16 -9.77 -5.13
C LEU A 70 21.30 -10.80 -5.89
N PHE A 71 21.62 -11.02 -7.16
CA PHE A 71 21.05 -12.11 -7.95
C PHE A 71 21.88 -13.39 -7.73
N THR A 72 21.23 -14.43 -7.22
CA THR A 72 21.87 -15.69 -6.80
C THR A 72 21.07 -16.90 -7.28
N LYS A 73 21.64 -18.11 -7.17
CA LYS A 73 20.97 -19.41 -7.36
C LYS A 73 21.50 -20.43 -6.37
N ASP A 74 20.77 -21.50 -6.13
CA ASP A 74 21.26 -22.66 -5.38
C ASP A 74 21.55 -23.84 -6.33
N PRO A 75 22.72 -24.52 -6.26
CA PRO A 75 23.93 -24.16 -5.50
C PRO A 75 24.80 -23.09 -6.20
N CYS A 76 25.39 -22.18 -5.42
CA CYS A 76 26.31 -21.14 -5.92
C CYS A 76 27.43 -20.79 -4.91
N PRO A 77 28.59 -21.47 -4.97
CA PRO A 77 29.70 -21.18 -4.04
C PRO A 77 30.26 -19.76 -4.16
N LEU A 78 30.22 -19.16 -5.37
CA LEU A 78 30.64 -17.76 -5.59
C LEU A 78 29.71 -16.76 -4.89
N CYS A 79 28.44 -17.13 -4.74
CA CYS A 79 27.45 -16.29 -4.08
C CYS A 79 27.67 -16.30 -2.56
N ASP A 80 28.08 -17.45 -1.99
CA ASP A 80 28.42 -17.58 -0.58
C ASP A 80 29.67 -16.77 -0.22
N GLU A 81 30.75 -16.91 -1.01
CA GLU A 81 31.97 -16.08 -0.87
C GLU A 81 31.65 -14.59 -0.94
N ALA A 82 30.79 -14.19 -1.88
CA ALA A 82 30.39 -12.81 -2.02
C ALA A 82 29.63 -12.26 -0.80
N LYS A 83 28.81 -13.08 -0.15
CA LYS A 83 28.09 -12.68 1.08
C LYS A 83 29.06 -12.45 2.24
N GLU A 84 30.08 -13.28 2.38
CA GLU A 84 31.13 -13.11 3.38
C GLU A 84 31.88 -11.78 3.21
N ILE A 85 32.25 -11.42 1.98
CA ILE A 85 32.92 -10.15 1.67
C ILE A 85 32.01 -8.94 1.97
N LEU A 86 30.70 -9.10 1.82
CA LEU A 86 29.71 -8.04 2.07
C LEU A 86 29.34 -7.88 3.55
N GLU A 87 29.63 -8.85 4.40
CA GLU A 87 29.35 -8.85 5.84
C GLU A 87 29.74 -7.53 6.54
N PRO A 88 30.98 -7.01 6.39
CA PRO A 88 31.38 -5.76 7.05
C PRO A 88 30.58 -4.54 6.58
N TYR A 89 30.00 -4.58 5.38
CA TYR A 89 29.29 -3.45 4.78
C TYR A 89 27.76 -3.48 4.98
N LYS A 90 27.21 -4.55 5.59
CA LYS A 90 25.76 -4.72 5.81
C LYS A 90 25.07 -3.55 6.53
N HIS A 91 25.82 -2.76 7.31
CA HIS A 91 25.27 -1.59 8.01
C HIS A 91 25.06 -0.37 7.09
N ARG A 92 25.65 -0.36 5.88
CA ARG A 92 25.59 0.77 4.93
C ARG A 92 24.55 0.60 3.83
N PHE A 93 23.96 -0.58 3.69
CA PHE A 93 22.94 -0.88 2.69
C PHE A 93 21.97 -1.94 3.19
N VAL A 94 20.83 -2.06 2.53
CA VAL A 94 19.91 -3.20 2.72
C VAL A 94 20.23 -4.24 1.66
N LEU A 95 20.64 -5.44 2.07
CA LEU A 95 20.87 -6.55 1.15
C LEU A 95 19.54 -7.20 0.80
N GLN A 96 19.23 -7.27 -0.49
CA GLN A 96 18.08 -7.99 -1.03
C GLN A 96 18.58 -9.14 -1.90
N GLU A 97 18.17 -10.36 -1.57
CA GLU A 97 18.52 -11.53 -2.38
C GLU A 97 17.39 -11.86 -3.34
N VAL A 98 17.73 -12.13 -4.60
CA VAL A 98 16.80 -12.55 -5.64
C VAL A 98 17.30 -13.87 -6.19
N ASP A 99 16.56 -14.94 -5.91
CA ASP A 99 16.81 -16.23 -6.52
C ASP A 99 16.30 -16.23 -7.97
N ILE A 100 17.24 -16.33 -8.91
CA ILE A 100 16.93 -16.32 -10.34
C ILE A 100 16.30 -17.63 -10.82
N THR A 101 16.31 -18.70 -10.03
CA THR A 101 15.74 -20.00 -10.42
C THR A 101 14.22 -20.04 -10.31
N LEU A 102 13.65 -19.11 -9.54
CA LEU A 102 12.21 -18.99 -9.36
C LEU A 102 11.52 -18.56 -10.67
N PRO A 103 10.35 -19.13 -11.00
CA PRO A 103 9.66 -18.83 -12.26
C PRO A 103 9.27 -17.36 -12.40
N GLU A 104 8.99 -16.67 -11.29
CA GLU A 104 8.70 -15.23 -11.24
C GLU A 104 9.89 -14.38 -11.71
N ASN A 105 11.11 -14.92 -11.60
CA ASN A 105 12.37 -14.26 -11.94
C ASN A 105 13.00 -14.78 -13.24
N SER A 106 12.24 -15.49 -14.09
CA SER A 106 12.71 -16.05 -15.36
C SER A 106 13.45 -15.03 -16.25
N VAL A 107 13.01 -13.77 -16.26
CA VAL A 107 13.68 -12.67 -16.97
C VAL A 107 15.13 -12.47 -16.49
N TRP A 108 15.37 -12.59 -15.18
CA TRP A 108 16.70 -12.50 -14.60
C TRP A 108 17.52 -13.75 -14.86
N TYR A 109 16.89 -14.93 -14.87
CA TYR A 109 17.54 -16.18 -15.25
C TYR A 109 18.16 -16.07 -16.64
N ASP A 110 17.37 -15.67 -17.64
CA ASP A 110 17.85 -15.59 -19.02
C ASP A 110 18.97 -14.58 -19.18
N ARG A 111 18.93 -13.48 -18.41
CA ARG A 111 19.95 -12.44 -18.45
C ARG A 111 21.24 -12.82 -17.72
N TYR A 112 21.15 -13.49 -16.57
CA TYR A 112 22.26 -13.60 -15.63
C TYR A 112 22.69 -15.03 -15.30
N LYS A 113 22.07 -16.08 -15.85
CA LYS A 113 22.40 -17.50 -15.57
C LYS A 113 23.89 -17.87 -15.61
N TYR A 114 24.68 -17.19 -16.43
CA TYR A 114 26.13 -17.39 -16.57
C TYR A 114 27.00 -16.32 -15.92
N ALA A 115 26.39 -15.27 -15.34
CA ALA A 115 27.08 -14.10 -14.81
C ALA A 115 26.88 -13.86 -13.31
N ILE A 116 26.15 -14.74 -12.63
CA ILE A 116 25.97 -14.67 -11.17
C ILE A 116 27.30 -14.89 -10.42
N PRO A 117 27.50 -14.28 -9.24
CA PRO A 117 26.60 -13.33 -8.59
C PRO A 117 26.59 -11.96 -9.31
N VAL A 118 25.41 -11.35 -9.44
CA VAL A 118 25.24 -9.99 -10.00
C VAL A 118 24.69 -9.06 -8.93
N PHE A 119 25.22 -7.84 -8.87
CA PHE A 119 24.86 -6.83 -7.89
C PHE A 119 24.26 -5.60 -8.55
N HIS A 120 23.09 -5.19 -8.10
CA HIS A 120 22.50 -3.90 -8.43
C HIS A 120 22.44 -3.02 -7.18
N LEU A 121 22.79 -1.75 -7.30
CA LEU A 121 22.59 -0.75 -6.23
C LEU A 121 21.47 0.19 -6.65
N ASN A 122 20.41 0.26 -5.84
CA ASN A 122 19.19 1.02 -6.13
C ASN A 122 18.62 0.70 -7.53
N GLY A 123 18.63 -0.58 -7.91
CA GLY A 123 18.15 -1.04 -9.21
C GLY A 123 19.07 -0.76 -10.40
N GLN A 124 20.26 -0.21 -10.17
CA GLN A 124 21.28 0.01 -11.21
C GLN A 124 22.38 -1.03 -11.11
N PHE A 125 22.82 -1.57 -12.25
CA PHE A 125 23.94 -2.50 -12.29
C PHE A 125 25.20 -1.90 -11.65
N LEU A 126 25.81 -2.64 -10.71
CA LEU A 126 27.03 -2.25 -10.01
C LEU A 126 28.23 -3.10 -10.46
N MET A 127 28.12 -4.42 -10.31
CA MET A 127 29.20 -5.37 -10.58
C MET A 127 28.67 -6.81 -10.72
N MET A 128 29.50 -7.72 -11.23
CA MET A 128 29.16 -9.15 -11.39
C MET A 128 30.40 -10.06 -11.22
N HIS A 129 30.17 -11.36 -11.07
CA HIS A 129 31.15 -12.45 -10.86
C HIS A 129 31.94 -12.38 -9.53
N ARG A 130 32.46 -11.21 -9.16
CA ARG A 130 33.25 -10.99 -7.93
C ARG A 130 32.91 -9.66 -7.29
N VAL A 131 32.95 -9.64 -5.96
CA VAL A 131 32.75 -8.41 -5.18
C VAL A 131 34.02 -7.56 -5.28
N ASN A 132 33.88 -6.35 -5.80
CA ASN A 132 34.93 -5.35 -5.79
C ASN A 132 34.60 -4.30 -4.72
N THR A 133 35.28 -4.39 -3.58
CA THR A 133 35.07 -3.51 -2.43
C THR A 133 35.35 -2.04 -2.76
N ALA A 134 36.39 -1.75 -3.55
CA ALA A 134 36.71 -0.38 -3.95
C ALA A 134 35.59 0.27 -4.80
N VAL A 135 34.99 -0.50 -5.72
CA VAL A 135 33.84 -0.03 -6.53
C VAL A 135 32.61 0.17 -5.65
N LEU A 136 32.33 -0.78 -4.74
CA LEU A 136 31.22 -0.71 -3.80
C LEU A 136 31.33 0.54 -2.91
N GLU A 137 32.49 0.75 -2.28
CA GLU A 137 32.76 1.89 -1.40
C GLU A 137 32.59 3.22 -2.13
N LYS A 138 33.17 3.34 -3.33
CA LYS A 138 33.03 4.54 -4.16
C LYS A 138 31.57 4.83 -4.53
N ARG A 139 30.78 3.78 -4.81
CA ARG A 139 29.37 3.96 -5.15
C ARG A 139 28.52 4.30 -3.92
N LEU A 140 28.76 3.66 -2.78
CA LEU A 140 28.07 3.96 -1.53
C LEU A 140 28.35 5.40 -1.07
N ALA A 141 29.60 5.85 -1.13
CA ALA A 141 29.98 7.22 -0.78
C ALA A 141 29.20 8.26 -1.61
N ARG A 142 29.12 8.07 -2.94
CA ARG A 142 28.33 8.95 -3.82
C ARG A 142 26.85 9.01 -3.43
N VAL A 143 26.26 7.87 -3.09
CA VAL A 143 24.84 7.80 -2.68
C VAL A 143 24.62 8.47 -1.31
N GLU A 144 25.62 8.44 -0.42
CA GLU A 144 25.57 9.13 0.87
C GLU A 144 25.72 10.66 0.74
N GLU A 145 26.52 11.12 -0.23
CA GLU A 145 26.69 12.53 -0.60
C GLU A 145 25.44 13.11 -1.27
N GLU A 146 24.84 12.41 -2.24
CA GLU A 146 23.63 12.84 -2.96
C GLU A 146 22.39 13.01 -2.05
N LYS A 147 22.44 12.49 -0.82
CA LYS A 147 21.36 12.56 0.17
C LYS A 147 21.53 13.67 1.21
N HIS A 148 22.65 14.39 1.20
CA HIS A 148 22.88 15.59 2.02
C HIS A 148 22.61 16.86 1.21
#